data_AF-A0A7X6HED1-F1
#
_entry.id   AF-A0A7X6HED1-F1
#
_cell.length_a   1.000
_cell.length_b   1.000
_cell.length_c   1.000
_cell.angle_alpha   90.00
_cell.angle_beta   90.00
_cell.angle_gamma   90.00
#
_symmetry.space_group_name_H-M   'P 1'
#
loop_
_entity.id
_entity.type
_entity.pdbx_description
1 polymer ?
#
loop_
_entity_poly.entity_id
_entity_poly.type
_entity_poly.pdbx_seq_one_letter_code
_entity_poly.pdbx_strand_id
1 'polypeptide(L)'
;MNGAGGAAAMQDDYTASAESNSKDPHDWGRAMAAAMSALAAQSSTEGSSHTDLFGRDMRLMVTETAEGVRITLSWTPAGLSPA
;
A
#
# COMPACT_ATOMS: atom_id res chain seq x y z
N MET A 1 2.61 -24.47 -23.93
CA MET A 1 2.77 -23.01 -23.96
C MET A 1 1.40 -22.42 -24.23
N ASN A 2 0.67 -21.99 -23.19
CA ASN A 2 -0.55 -21.17 -23.27
C ASN A 2 -0.91 -20.72 -21.86
N GLY A 3 -1.27 -19.46 -21.71
CA GLY A 3 -1.66 -18.86 -20.44
C GLY A 3 -1.09 -17.45 -20.31
N ALA A 4 -1.68 -16.52 -21.06
CA ALA A 4 -1.45 -15.10 -20.94
C ALA A 4 -1.66 -14.66 -19.48
N GLY A 5 -0.55 -14.44 -18.76
CA GLY A 5 -0.54 -13.68 -17.52
C GLY A 5 -0.79 -12.23 -17.89
N GLY A 6 -2.06 -11.84 -17.92
CA GLY A 6 -2.48 -10.48 -18.16
C GLY A 6 -1.76 -9.54 -17.19
N ALA A 7 -1.06 -8.57 -17.77
CA ALA A 7 -0.49 -7.45 -17.06
C ALA A 7 -1.58 -6.81 -16.19
N ALA A 8 -1.49 -7.00 -14.87
CA ALA A 8 -2.14 -6.09 -13.94
C ALA A 8 -1.49 -4.73 -14.17
N ALA A 9 -2.27 -3.78 -14.65
CA ALA A 9 -1.84 -2.43 -14.92
C ALA A 9 -1.14 -1.85 -13.69
N MET A 10 0.19 -1.82 -13.72
CA MET A 10 1.01 -0.94 -12.88
C MET A 10 0.82 0.47 -13.44
N GLN A 11 -0.29 1.10 -13.07
CA GLN A 11 -0.31 2.56 -12.93
C GLN A 11 0.50 2.84 -11.68
N ASP A 12 1.44 3.78 -11.72
CA ASP A 12 2.45 4.06 -10.68
C ASP A 12 1.82 4.48 -9.33
N ASP A 13 1.24 3.51 -8.63
CA ASP A 13 0.68 3.61 -7.30
C ASP A 13 1.73 3.13 -6.29
N TYR A 14 2.18 4.01 -5.40
CA TYR A 14 2.99 3.59 -4.26
C TYR A 14 2.19 2.58 -3.45
N THR A 15 2.77 1.41 -3.17
CA THR A 15 2.08 0.33 -2.46
C THR A 15 3.02 -0.31 -1.45
N ALA A 16 2.56 -0.46 -0.21
CA ALA A 16 3.32 -1.09 0.86
C ALA A 16 2.45 -2.03 1.69
N SER A 17 3.03 -3.13 2.16
CA SER A 17 2.32 -4.11 2.98
C SER A 17 3.10 -4.48 4.25
N ALA A 18 2.36 -4.83 5.31
CA ALA A 18 2.89 -5.38 6.54
C ALA A 18 1.90 -6.38 7.15
N GLU A 19 2.41 -7.28 7.99
CA GLU A 19 1.63 -8.38 8.56
C GLU A 19 1.38 -8.19 10.06
N SER A 20 0.21 -8.63 10.51
CA SER A 20 -0.15 -8.80 11.91
C SER A 20 -0.44 -10.27 12.15
N ASN A 21 0.06 -10.81 13.26
CA ASN A 21 -0.26 -12.17 13.73
C ASN A 21 -1.58 -12.24 14.54
N SER A 22 -2.34 -11.15 14.54
CA SER A 22 -3.67 -11.07 15.15
C SER A 22 -4.71 -10.70 14.10
N LYS A 23 -5.88 -11.33 14.20
CA LYS A 23 -7.08 -10.99 13.40
C LYS A 23 -7.94 -9.91 14.07
N ASP A 24 -7.60 -9.47 15.28
CA ASP A 24 -8.28 -8.38 15.95
C ASP A 24 -7.79 -7.01 15.41
N PRO A 25 -8.67 -6.17 14.85
CA PRO A 25 -8.31 -4.83 14.39
C PRO A 25 -7.62 -3.94 15.43
N HIS A 26 -7.88 -4.16 16.72
CA HIS A 26 -7.23 -3.41 17.80
C HIS A 26 -5.72 -3.65 17.87
N ASP A 27 -5.23 -4.79 17.36
CA ASP A 27 -3.81 -5.16 17.39
C ASP A 27 -3.03 -4.70 16.13
N TRP A 28 -3.73 -4.21 15.11
CA TRP A 28 -3.15 -3.93 13.79
C TRP A 28 -2.30 -2.66 13.72
N GLY A 29 -2.30 -1.84 14.78
CA GLY A 29 -1.60 -0.56 14.80
C GLY A 29 -0.12 -0.67 14.41
N ARG A 30 0.57 -1.72 14.85
CA ARG A 30 1.98 -1.94 14.49
C ARG A 30 2.18 -2.26 13.00
N ALA A 31 1.33 -3.12 12.44
CA ALA A 31 1.38 -3.47 11.02
C ALA A 31 1.02 -2.24 10.16
N MET A 32 -0.02 -1.49 10.52
CA MET A 32 -0.38 -0.24 9.84
C MET A 32 0.77 0.77 9.86
N ALA A 33 1.41 1.00 11.01
CA ALA A 33 2.54 1.91 11.12
C ALA A 33 3.75 1.49 10.26
N ALA A 34 4.02 0.17 10.19
CA ALA A 34 5.08 -0.37 9.35
C ALA A 34 4.78 -0.18 7.85
N ALA A 35 3.56 -0.49 7.41
CA ALA A 35 3.13 -0.27 6.02
C ALA A 35 3.19 1.21 5.64
N MET A 36 2.76 2.12 6.52
CA MET A 36 2.82 3.58 6.29
C MET A 36 4.26 4.07 6.15
N SER A 37 5.16 3.60 7.03
CA SER A 37 6.58 3.96 6.99
C SER A 37 7.24 3.48 5.69
N ALA A 38 6.93 2.26 5.26
CA ALA A 38 7.42 1.71 4.00
C ALA A 38 6.84 2.45 2.77
N LEU A 39 5.59 2.90 2.84
CA LEU A 39 4.96 3.69 1.79
C LEU A 39 5.66 5.06 1.62
N ALA A 40 5.90 5.76 2.73
CA ALA A 40 6.59 7.05 2.72
C ALA A 40 8.06 6.95 2.27
N ALA A 41 8.72 5.83 2.57
CA ALA A 41 10.08 5.56 2.09
C ALA A 41 10.14 5.36 0.56
N GLN A 42 9.13 4.69 -0.01
CA GLN A 42 9.00 4.53 -1.47
C GLN A 42 8.84 5.87 -2.16
N SER A 43 7.92 6.72 -1.67
CA SER A 43 7.69 8.05 -2.25
C SER A 43 8.94 8.95 -2.17
N SER A 44 9.68 8.88 -1.06
CA SER A 44 10.90 9.66 -0.85
C SER A 44 12.03 9.32 -1.84
N THR A 45 12.06 8.07 -2.33
CA THR A 45 13.09 7.62 -3.28
C THR A 45 12.87 8.22 -4.68
N GLU A 46 11.65 8.65 -4.98
CA GLU A 46 11.25 9.19 -6.29
C GLU A 46 11.14 10.72 -6.29
N GLY A 47 11.70 11.38 -5.27
CA GLY A 47 11.63 12.84 -5.12
C GLY A 47 10.29 13.36 -4.61
N SER A 48 9.35 12.49 -4.28
CA SER A 48 8.09 12.86 -3.61
C SER A 48 8.32 13.06 -2.10
N SER A 49 7.74 14.10 -1.52
CA SER A 49 7.82 14.38 -0.09
C SER A 49 6.71 13.62 0.66
N HIS A 50 6.95 13.24 1.92
CA HIS A 50 5.88 12.73 2.79
C HIS A 50 4.70 13.72 2.93
N THR A 51 4.91 14.99 2.58
CA THR A 51 3.87 16.04 2.56
C THR A 51 2.89 15.88 1.39
N ASP A 52 3.24 15.11 0.35
CA ASP A 52 2.38 14.88 -0.82
C ASP A 52 1.16 14.00 -0.50
N LEU A 53 1.19 13.30 0.64
CA LEU A 53 0.06 12.56 1.21
C LEU A 53 -1.03 13.49 1.80
N PHE A 54 -0.71 14.75 2.11
CA PHE A 54 -1.68 15.64 2.74
C PHE A 54 -2.86 15.95 1.81
N GLY A 55 -4.08 15.71 2.30
CA GLY A 55 -5.31 15.90 1.54
C GLY A 55 -5.53 14.87 0.43
N ARG A 56 -4.84 13.73 0.48
CA ARG A 56 -5.02 12.61 -0.47
C ARG A 56 -5.72 11.44 0.20
N ASP A 57 -6.57 10.79 -0.57
CA ASP A 57 -7.17 9.53 -0.16
C ASP A 57 -6.15 8.40 -0.31
N MET A 58 -6.07 7.57 0.73
CA MET A 58 -5.30 6.34 0.72
C MET A 58 -6.24 5.15 0.72
N ARG A 59 -5.90 4.13 -0.06
CA ARG A 59 -6.62 2.85 -0.03
C ARG A 59 -5.93 1.94 0.98
N LEU A 60 -6.72 1.43 1.93
CA LEU A 60 -6.33 0.36 2.83
C LEU A 60 -7.05 -0.93 2.42
N MET A 61 -6.29 -2.00 2.23
CA MET A 61 -6.81 -3.35 2.00
C MET A 61 -6.32 -4.28 3.11
N VAL A 62 -7.24 -5.03 3.71
CA VAL A 62 -6.95 -6.08 4.68
C VAL A 62 -7.23 -7.43 4.03
N THR A 63 -6.23 -8.31 4.02
CA THR A 63 -6.35 -9.67 3.50
C THR A 63 -6.05 -10.65 4.62
N GLU A 64 -6.93 -11.61 4.85
CA GLU A 64 -6.69 -12.68 5.82
C GLU A 64 -5.49 -13.55 5.39
N THR A 65 -4.68 -13.95 6.37
CA THR A 65 -3.59 -14.93 6.19
C THR A 65 -3.80 -16.11 7.14
N ALA A 66 -2.97 -17.16 7.00
CA ALA A 66 -3.03 -18.31 7.90
C ALA A 66 -2.80 -17.93 9.38
N GLU A 67 -1.96 -16.92 9.62
CA GLU A 67 -1.49 -16.54 10.96
C GLU A 67 -2.09 -15.22 11.46
N GLY A 68 -2.91 -14.54 10.65
CA GLY A 68 -3.50 -13.25 11.02
C GLY A 68 -3.99 -12.49 9.81
N VAL A 69 -3.44 -11.30 9.58
CA VAL A 69 -3.80 -10.47 8.43
C VAL A 69 -2.57 -9.84 7.77
N ARG A 70 -2.71 -9.52 6.50
CA ARG A 70 -1.83 -8.62 5.76
C ARG A 70 -2.57 -7.32 5.50
N ILE A 71 -1.94 -6.22 5.86
CA ILE A 71 -2.43 -4.86 5.61
C ILE A 71 -1.63 -4.30 4.45
N THR A 72 -2.32 -3.83 3.42
CA THR A 72 -1.74 -3.16 2.27
C THR A 72 -2.27 -1.74 2.19
N LEU A 73 -1.37 -0.77 2.07
CA LEU A 73 -1.67 0.63 1.83
C LEU A 73 -1.23 0.98 0.42
N SER A 74 -2.09 1.66 -0.33
CA SER A 74 -1.74 2.21 -1.64
C SER A 74 -2.20 3.65 -1.80
N TRP A 75 -1.44 4.41 -2.58
CA TRP A 75 -1.72 5.81 -2.88
C TRP A 75 -1.21 6.17 -4.29
N THR A 76 -2.00 6.95 -5.01
CA THR A 76 -1.66 7.48 -6.34
C THR A 76 -1.28 8.96 -6.23
N PRO A 77 -0.06 9.36 -6.64
CA PRO A 77 0.32 10.76 -6.67
C PRO A 77 -0.54 11.58 -7.63
N ALA A 78 -0.89 12.80 -7.24
CA ALA A 78 -1.65 13.69 -8.11
C ALA A 78 -0.77 14.17 -9.27
N GLY A 79 -1.07 13.67 -10.46
CA GLY A 79 -0.28 13.89 -11.68
C GLY A 79 -0.18 12.64 -12.56
N LEU A 80 -0.46 11.46 -11.99
CA LEU A 80 -0.44 10.17 -12.69
C LEU A 80 -1.84 9.61 -13.01
N SER A 81 -2.91 10.36 -12.71
CA SER A 81 -4.27 9.95 -13.09
C SER A 81 -4.41 10.06 -14.61
N PRO A 82 -4.72 8.98 -15.35
CA PRO A 82 -5.00 9.10 -16.77
C PRO A 82 -6.26 9.97 -16.96
N ALA A 83 -6.14 10.94 -17.87
CA ALA A 83 -7.24 11.81 -18.30
C ALA A 83 -8.36 11.02 -18.98
#